data_AF-A0A3M8WKH5-F1
#
_entry.id   AF-A0A3M8WKH5-F1
#
_cell.length_a   1.000
_cell.length_b   1.000
_cell.length_c   1.000
_cell.angle_alpha   90.00
_cell.angle_beta   90.00
_cell.angle_gamma   90.00
#
_symmetry.space_group_name_H-M   'P 1'
#
loop_
_entity.id
_entity.type
_entity.pdbx_description
1 polymer ?
#
loop_
_entity_poly.entity_id
_entity_poly.type
_entity_poly.pdbx_seq_one_letter_code
_entity_poly.pdbx_strand_id
1 'polypeptide(L)' 'MSSEANTVTAVYQVTGMTCGHCEGAVAEEIGALDGVSSVKAVASTGQVTVVSTAPLDNEAVRAAVDEAGYELA' A
#
# COMPACT_ATOMS: atom_id res chain seq x y z
N MET A 1 -15.35 26.27 5.77
CA MET A 1 -15.30 24.84 5.43
C MET A 1 -14.20 24.65 4.38
N SER A 2 -13.01 24.26 4.80
CA SER A 2 -11.91 23.83 3.92
C SER A 2 -10.87 23.17 4.82
N SER A 3 -11.09 21.90 5.13
CA SER A 3 -10.07 21.04 5.71
C SER A 3 -9.53 20.21 4.55
N GLU A 4 -8.53 20.75 3.84
CA GLU A 4 -7.62 19.91 3.08
C GLU A 4 -6.97 18.99 4.10
N ALA A 5 -7.43 17.74 4.15
CA ALA A 5 -6.67 16.69 4.79
C ALA A 5 -5.35 16.64 4.02
N ASN A 6 -4.27 17.04 4.67
CA ASN A 6 -2.93 17.06 4.09
C ASN A 6 -2.46 15.60 4.00
N THR A 7 -3.04 14.84 3.07
CA THR A 7 -2.68 13.45 2.81
C THR A 7 -1.86 13.38 1.53
N VAL A 8 -0.85 12.53 1.56
CA VAL A 8 -0.04 12.18 0.40
C VAL A 8 -0.54 10.86 -0.16
N THR A 9 -0.54 10.76 -1.48
CA THR A 9 -0.84 9.52 -2.19
C THR A 9 0.43 9.00 -2.83
N ALA A 10 0.83 7.80 -2.43
CA ALA A 10 1.94 7.06 -3.04
C ALA A 10 1.37 5.88 -3.83
N VAL A 11 2.00 5.57 -4.95
CA VAL A 11 1.63 4.43 -5.80
C VAL A 11 2.83 3.54 -5.94
N TYR A 12 2.63 2.26 -5.65
CA TYR A 12 3.64 1.23 -5.69
C TYR A 12 3.23 0.12 -6.66
N GLN A 13 4.23 -0.57 -7.20
CA GLN A 13 4.01 -1.80 -7.96
C GLN A 13 4.45 -3.00 -7.12
N VAL A 14 3.59 -4.01 -7.06
CA VAL A 14 3.84 -5.26 -6.38
C VAL A 14 3.73 -6.39 -7.39
N THR A 15 4.73 -7.25 -7.38
CA THR A 15 4.82 -8.44 -8.22
C THR A 15 4.34 -9.67 -7.45
N GLY A 16 3.69 -10.61 -8.15
CA GLY A 16 3.18 -11.85 -7.56
C GLY A 16 1.71 -11.81 -7.10
N MET A 17 1.07 -10.63 -7.04
CA MET A 17 -0.38 -10.54 -6.79
C MET A 17 -1.16 -11.05 -8.00
N THR A 18 -1.52 -12.34 -8.00
CA THR A 18 -2.26 -12.98 -9.11
C THR A 18 -3.72 -13.28 -8.75
N CYS A 19 -4.14 -12.96 -7.53
CA CYS A 19 -5.41 -13.40 -6.96
C CYS A 19 -6.09 -12.29 -6.14
N GLY A 20 -7.42 -12.27 -6.07
CA GLY A 20 -8.15 -11.27 -5.27
C GLY A 20 -7.88 -11.36 -3.76
N HIS A 21 -7.51 -12.54 -3.25
CA HIS A 21 -7.06 -12.69 -1.85
C HIS A 21 -5.71 -12.02 -1.58
N CYS A 22 -4.87 -11.92 -2.61
CA CYS A 22 -3.55 -11.32 -2.55
C CYS A 22 -3.65 -9.80 -2.28
N GLU A 23 -4.68 -9.16 -2.83
CA GLU A 23 -4.96 -7.73 -2.65
C GLU A 23 -5.25 -7.38 -1.19
N GLY A 24 -6.06 -8.21 -0.53
CA GLY A 24 -6.44 -8.01 0.87
C GLY A 24 -5.23 -8.09 1.79
N ALA A 25 -4.41 -9.14 1.65
CA ALA A 25 -3.21 -9.33 2.46
C ALA A 25 -2.24 -8.14 2.33
N VAL A 26 -1.91 -7.72 1.11
CA VAL A 26 -1.00 -6.58 0.88
C VAL A 26 -1.58 -5.27 1.43
N ALA A 27 -2.87 -5.04 1.24
CA ALA A 27 -3.52 -3.83 1.75
C ALA A 27 -3.58 -3.80 3.28
N GLU A 28 -3.72 -4.96 3.93
CA GLU A 28 -3.75 -5.08 5.40
C GLU A 28 -2.37 -4.79 6.00
N GLU A 29 -1.30 -5.40 5.47
CA GLU A 29 0.07 -5.17 5.96
C GLU A 29 0.53 -3.73 5.76
N ILE A 30 0.32 -3.15 4.56
CA ILE A 30 0.65 -1.73 4.31
C ILE A 30 -0.26 -0.82 5.13
N GLY A 31 -1.52 -1.22 5.33
CA GLY A 31 -2.50 -0.48 6.12
C GLY A 31 -2.13 -0.39 7.60
N ALA A 32 -1.32 -1.32 8.10
CA ALA A 32 -0.80 -1.33 9.46
C ALA A 32 0.37 -0.34 9.68
N LEU A 33 0.94 0.23 8.61
CA LEU A 33 2.02 1.20 8.72
C LEU A 33 1.52 2.52 9.33
N ASP A 34 2.35 3.12 10.19
CA ASP A 34 2.03 4.38 10.85
C ASP A 34 1.78 5.52 9.84
N GLY A 35 0.69 6.24 10.04
CA GLY A 35 0.28 7.35 9.18
C GLY A 35 -0.52 6.93 7.95
N VAL A 36 -0.70 5.64 7.69
CA VAL A 36 -1.60 5.18 6.62
C VAL A 36 -3.05 5.42 6.99
N SER A 37 -3.78 6.02 6.06
CA SER A 37 -5.20 6.33 6.18
C SER A 37 -6.05 5.42 5.30
N SER A 38 -5.53 5.01 4.13
CA SER A 38 -6.22 4.11 3.21
C SER A 38 -5.23 3.40 2.31
N VAL A 39 -5.48 2.12 2.01
CA VAL A 39 -4.72 1.35 1.01
C VAL A 39 -5.69 0.73 0.03
N LYS A 40 -5.30 0.74 -1.25
CA LYS A 40 -6.02 0.10 -2.34
C LYS A 40 -5.04 -0.68 -3.20
N ALA A 41 -5.02 -1.99 -3.04
CA ALA A 41 -4.30 -2.90 -3.92
C ALA A 41 -5.20 -3.35 -5.09
N VAL A 42 -4.57 -3.63 -6.23
CA VAL A 42 -5.23 -4.12 -7.47
C VAL A 42 -4.36 -5.22 -8.05
N ALA A 43 -4.72 -6.49 -7.82
CA ALA A 43 -3.92 -7.63 -8.29
C ALA A 43 -3.86 -7.69 -9.82
N SER A 44 -4.95 -7.34 -10.50
CA SER A 44 -5.04 -7.32 -11.96
C SER A 44 -3.92 -6.50 -12.64
N THR A 45 -3.42 -5.45 -11.98
CA THR A 45 -2.36 -4.56 -12.50
C THR A 45 -1.09 -4.60 -11.67
N GLY A 46 -1.10 -5.29 -10.52
CA GLY A 46 -0.04 -5.22 -9.51
C GLY A 46 0.08 -3.86 -8.83
N GLN A 47 -0.93 -2.98 -8.93
CA GLN A 47 -0.82 -1.61 -8.43
C GLN A 47 -1.35 -1.48 -7.01
N VAL A 48 -0.61 -0.79 -6.16
CA VAL A 48 -0.99 -0.48 -4.79
C VAL A 48 -0.95 1.02 -4.56
N THR A 49 -2.12 1.61 -4.29
CA THR A 49 -2.25 3.03 -3.97
C THR A 49 -2.41 3.19 -2.47
N VAL A 50 -1.56 4.00 -1.87
CA VAL A 50 -1.51 4.24 -0.43
C VAL A 50 -1.74 5.71 -0.15
N VAL A 51 -2.73 6.01 0.67
CA VAL A 51 -3.03 7.35 1.17
C VAL A 51 -2.57 7.41 2.62
N SER A 52 -1.69 8.37 2.92
CA SER A 52 -1.08 8.54 4.23
C SER A 52 -1.01 10.01 4.61
N THR A 53 -0.86 10.32 5.89
CA THR A 53 -0.72 11.70 6.40
C THR A 53 0.68 12.28 6.17
N ALA A 54 1.66 11.43 5.86
CA ALA A 54 3.03 11.79 5.55
C ALA A 54 3.64 10.76 4.58
N PRO A 55 4.69 11.10 3.82
CA PRO A 55 5.37 10.16 2.94
C PRO A 55 5.87 8.93 3.72
N LEU A 56 5.49 7.74 3.25
CA LEU A 56 5.97 6.48 3.82
C LEU A 56 7.39 6.18 3.34
N ASP A 57 8.13 5.46 4.18
CA ASP A 57 9.42 4.91 3.76
C ASP A 57 9.19 3.74 2.79
N ASN A 58 9.91 3.75 1.67
CA ASN A 58 9.85 2.67 0.69
C ASN A 58 10.32 1.35 1.30
N GLU A 59 11.31 1.38 2.21
CA GLU A 59 11.77 0.16 2.89
C GLU A 59 10.68 -0.43 3.80
N ALA A 60 9.91 0.42 4.50
CA ALA A 60 8.81 -0.02 5.34
C ALA A 60 7.66 -0.62 4.52
N VAL A 61 7.31 0.03 3.40
CA VAL A 61 6.30 -0.51 2.46
C VAL A 61 6.77 -1.83 1.87
N ARG A 62 8.04 -1.92 1.48
CA ARG A 62 8.63 -3.16 0.96
C ARG A 62 8.60 -4.28 1.99
N ALA A 63 8.99 -4.01 3.24
CA ALA A 63 8.94 -4.98 4.32
C ALA A 63 7.52 -5.52 4.55
N ALA A 64 6.51 -4.64 4.57
CA ALA A 64 5.11 -5.04 4.69
C ALA A 64 4.66 -5.94 3.51
N VAL A 65 5.10 -5.63 2.29
CA VAL A 65 4.81 -6.43 1.09
C VAL A 65 5.53 -7.79 1.13
N ASP A 66 6.79 -7.81 1.59
CA ASP A 66 7.59 -9.03 1.76
C ASP A 66 6.98 -9.93 2.86
N GLU A 67 6.46 -9.35 3.95
CA GLU A 67 5.73 -10.08 5.01
C GLU A 67 4.41 -10.68 4.50
N ALA A 68 3.71 -9.98 3.61
CA ALA A 68 2.55 -10.53 2.90
C ALA A 68 2.92 -11.65 1.89
N GLY A 69 4.22 -11.85 1.62
CA GLY A 69 4.73 -12.88 0.70
C GLY A 69 4.78 -12.44 -0.77
N TYR A 70 4.86 -11.13 -1.02
CA TYR A 70 4.99 -10.55 -2.36
C TYR A 70 6.24 -9.69 -2.44
N GLU A 71 6.54 -9.12 -3.61
CA GLU A 71 7.71 -8.27 -3.77
C GLU A 71 7.36 -6.92 -4.41
N LEU A 72 7.80 -5.84 -3.77
CA LEU A 72 7.72 -4.48 -4.29
C LEU A 72 8.71 -4.32 -5.47
N ALA A 73 8.21 -3.84 -6.61
CA ALA A 73 8.95 -3.66 -7.87
C ALA A 73 9.54 -2.26 -8.06
#